data_AF-A0A537K9P8-F1
#
_entry.id   AF-A0A537K9P8-F1
#
_cell.length_a   1.000
_cell.length_b   1.000
_cell.length_c   1.000
_cell.angle_alpha   90.00
_cell.angle_beta   90.00
_cell.angle_gamma   90.00
#
_symmetry.space_group_name_H-M   'P 1'
#
loop_
_entity.id
_entity.type
_entity.pdbx_description
1 polymer ?
#
loop_
_entity_poly.entity_id
_entity_poly.type
_entity_poly.pdbx_seq_one_letter_code
_entity_poly.pdbx_strand_id
1 'polypeptide(L)'
;MKTTNTHHEILFFTGTSLANRQLIDTKENNNGKTYSTVEELEKACWNGIIYEMFPEILSSFYPKCHSFLWHVLTGKNFLCINIGPNPVKAEHDTSIDPYFFMMTICEN
;
A
#
# COMPACT_ATOMS: atom_id res chain seq x y z
N MET A 1 2.37 -12.57 -26.66
CA MET A 1 2.86 -11.60 -25.65
C MET A 1 3.20 -12.38 -24.40
N LYS A 2 4.42 -12.25 -23.85
CA LYS A 2 4.76 -12.85 -22.54
C LYS A 2 3.88 -12.17 -21.48
N THR A 3 3.12 -12.96 -20.72
CA THR A 3 2.46 -12.50 -19.49
C THR A 3 3.55 -12.16 -18.48
N THR A 4 3.89 -10.88 -18.37
CA THR A 4 4.74 -10.39 -17.29
C THR A 4 3.89 -10.33 -16.03
N ASN A 5 4.09 -11.28 -15.13
CA ASN A 5 3.54 -11.23 -13.78
C ASN A 5 4.33 -10.16 -13.01
N THR A 6 3.92 -8.91 -13.14
CA THR A 6 4.57 -7.78 -12.48
C THR A 6 4.00 -7.61 -11.08
N HIS A 7 4.89 -7.49 -10.11
CA HIS A 7 4.56 -7.13 -8.74
C HIS A 7 4.83 -5.63 -8.55
N HIS A 8 3.93 -4.96 -7.84
CA HIS A 8 3.98 -3.54 -7.59
C HIS A 8 4.01 -3.29 -6.10
N GLU A 9 5.00 -2.50 -5.68
CA GLU A 9 5.13 -2.01 -4.32
C GLU A 9 4.80 -0.52 -4.31
N ILE A 10 3.90 -0.10 -3.43
CA ILE A 10 3.52 1.30 -3.25
C ILE A 10 3.85 1.69 -1.81
N LEU A 11 4.66 2.74 -1.66
CA LEU A 11 4.97 3.35 -0.37
C LEU A 11 4.08 4.57 -0.16
N PHE A 12 3.09 4.45 0.73
CA PHE A 12 2.11 5.51 0.98
C PHE A 12 2.34 6.18 2.34
N PHE A 13 2.78 7.43 2.32
CA PHE A 13 3.08 8.19 3.53
C PHE A 13 1.81 8.71 4.22
N THR A 14 1.61 8.30 5.47
CA THR A 14 0.38 8.52 6.24
C THR A 14 0.29 9.92 6.86
N GLY A 15 1.41 10.63 6.97
CA GLY A 15 1.49 12.01 7.47
C GLY A 15 1.23 13.10 6.43
N THR A 16 0.66 12.76 5.27
CA THR A 16 0.48 13.69 4.15
C THR A 16 -0.95 14.24 4.07
N SER A 17 -1.12 15.38 3.40
CA SER A 17 -2.47 15.93 3.13
C SER A 17 -3.32 15.00 2.26
N LEU A 18 -2.69 14.23 1.37
CA LEU A 18 -3.33 13.19 0.55
C LEU A 18 -3.95 12.11 1.45
N ALA A 19 -3.17 11.57 2.39
CA ALA A 19 -3.63 10.57 3.34
C ALA A 19 -4.82 11.07 4.19
N ASN A 20 -4.72 12.31 4.70
CA ASN A 20 -5.78 12.89 5.51
C ASN A 20 -7.08 13.10 4.73
N ARG A 21 -7.01 13.56 3.47
CA ARG A 21 -8.20 13.77 2.63
C ARG A 21 -9.00 12.50 2.43
N GLN A 22 -8.32 11.38 2.14
CA GLN A 22 -8.97 10.11 1.87
C GLN A 22 -9.65 9.50 3.11
N LEU A 23 -9.14 9.82 4.30
CA LEU A 23 -9.76 9.41 5.55
C LEU A 23 -11.01 10.22 5.91
N ILE A 24 -11.05 11.52 5.57
CA ILE A 24 -12.19 12.38 5.88
C ILE A 24 -13.46 11.83 5.22
N ASP A 25 -13.35 11.42 3.95
CA ASP A 25 -14.48 10.87 3.19
C ASP A 25 -14.98 9.53 3.75
N THR A 26 -14.14 8.81 4.52
CA THR A 26 -14.48 7.51 5.11
C THR A 26 -15.03 7.62 6.55
N LYS A 27 -14.82 8.77 7.23
CA LYS A 27 -15.13 8.97 8.65
C LYS A 27 -16.60 9.15 8.98
N GLU A 28 -17.46 9.40 7.99
CA GLU A 28 -18.90 9.55 8.23
C GLU A 28 -19.57 8.29 8.79
N ASN A 29 -18.91 7.12 8.74
CA ASN A 29 -19.46 5.83 9.20
C ASN A 29 -18.86 5.25 10.50
N ASN A 30 -17.90 5.91 11.15
CA ASN A 30 -17.19 5.30 12.28
C ASN A 30 -17.79 5.65 13.66
N ASN A 31 -18.51 4.67 14.22
CA ASN A 31 -19.09 4.65 15.57
C ASN A 31 -18.03 4.73 16.70
N GLY A 32 -17.51 5.92 16.99
CA GLY A 32 -16.96 6.27 18.31
C GLY A 32 -15.62 5.64 18.74
N LYS A 33 -14.93 4.90 17.88
CA LYS A 33 -13.57 4.40 18.14
C LYS A 33 -12.53 5.30 17.48
N THR A 34 -11.64 5.87 18.28
CA THR A 34 -10.49 6.67 17.80
C THR A 34 -9.38 5.71 17.36
N TYR A 35 -9.30 5.41 16.08
CA TYR A 35 -8.15 4.70 15.50
C TYR A 35 -7.07 5.71 15.12
N SER A 36 -5.81 5.26 15.07
CA SER A 36 -4.73 6.07 14.51
C SER A 36 -4.91 6.22 12.99
N THR A 37 -4.40 7.32 12.42
CA THR A 37 -4.45 7.60 10.97
C THR A 37 -3.96 6.41 10.13
N VAL A 38 -2.93 5.71 10.61
CA VAL A 38 -2.32 4.58 9.92
C VAL A 38 -3.27 3.38 9.89
N GLU A 39 -3.92 3.05 11.00
CA GLU A 39 -4.89 1.96 11.09
C GLU A 39 -6.15 2.22 10.25
N GLU A 40 -6.61 3.48 10.20
CA GLU A 40 -7.75 3.84 9.35
C GLU A 40 -7.40 3.68 7.86
N LEU A 41 -6.20 4.10 7.46
CA LEU A 41 -5.74 3.96 6.07
C LEU A 41 -5.53 2.51 5.68
N GLU A 42 -4.97 1.70 6.58
CA GLU A 42 -4.79 0.27 6.35
C GLU A 42 -6.14 -0.41 6.08
N LYS A 43 -7.15 -0.15 6.92
CA LYS A 43 -8.52 -0.65 6.71
C LYS A 43 -9.11 -0.17 5.40
N ALA A 44 -8.93 1.11 5.07
CA ALA A 44 -9.46 1.67 3.85
C ALA A 44 -8.83 1.00 2.61
N CYS A 45 -7.52 0.72 2.64
CA CYS A 45 -6.82 -0.02 1.59
C CYS A 45 -7.43 -1.41 1.38
N TRP A 46 -7.69 -2.15 2.46
CA TRP A 46 -8.36 -3.46 2.40
C TRP A 46 -9.80 -3.39 1.86
N ASN A 47 -10.49 -2.28 2.10
CA ASN A 47 -11.82 -2.02 1.55
C ASN A 47 -11.81 -1.61 0.07
N GLY A 48 -10.64 -1.54 -0.57
CA GLY A 48 -10.50 -1.23 -2.00
C GLY A 48 -10.38 0.26 -2.31
N ILE A 49 -10.32 1.15 -1.32
CA ILE A 49 -10.17 2.60 -1.57
C ILE A 49 -8.88 2.92 -2.34
N ILE A 50 -7.88 2.02 -2.28
CA ILE A 50 -6.60 2.18 -2.98
C ILE A 50 -6.82 2.46 -4.48
N TYR A 51 -7.83 1.83 -5.09
CA TYR A 51 -8.20 2.01 -6.49
C TYR A 51 -8.76 3.40 -6.79
N GLU A 52 -9.34 4.05 -5.79
CA GLU A 52 -9.85 5.42 -5.86
C GLU A 52 -8.77 6.45 -5.50
N MET A 53 -7.84 6.10 -4.61
CA MET A 53 -6.73 6.97 -4.21
C MET A 53 -5.68 7.14 -5.31
N PHE A 54 -5.38 6.06 -6.04
CA PHE A 54 -4.32 6.01 -7.04
C PHE A 54 -4.81 5.47 -8.40
N PRO A 55 -5.85 6.07 -8.99
CA PRO A 55 -6.44 5.55 -10.21
C PRO A 55 -5.44 5.57 -11.37
N GLU A 56 -4.53 6.54 -11.44
CA GLU A 56 -3.52 6.63 -12.50
C GLU A 56 -2.46 5.53 -12.38
N ILE A 57 -2.07 5.17 -11.15
CA ILE A 57 -1.10 4.11 -10.90
C ILE A 57 -1.75 2.77 -11.27
N LEU A 58 -3.00 2.56 -10.82
CA LEU A 58 -3.68 1.27 -10.92
C LEU A 58 -4.36 1.02 -12.27
N SER A 59 -4.73 2.08 -13.00
CA SER A 59 -5.26 1.99 -14.38
C SER A 59 -4.23 1.48 -15.38
N SER A 60 -2.93 1.59 -15.07
CA SER A 60 -1.89 0.95 -15.88
C SER A 60 -1.85 -0.58 -15.70
N PHE A 61 -2.41 -1.10 -14.60
CA PHE A 61 -2.44 -2.52 -14.26
C PHE A 61 -3.74 -3.21 -14.73
N TYR A 62 -4.85 -2.46 -14.77
CA TYR A 62 -6.17 -2.94 -15.20
C TYR A 62 -6.46 -2.54 -16.66
N PRO A 63 -6.91 -3.44 -17.57
CA PRO A 63 -7.44 -4.79 -17.36
C PRO A 63 -6.45 -5.91 -17.74
N LYS A 64 -5.18 -5.59 -17.95
CA LYS A 64 -4.20 -6.52 -18.54
C LYS A 64 -3.64 -7.54 -17.56
N CYS A 65 -3.77 -7.33 -16.26
CA CYS A 65 -3.20 -8.19 -15.24
C CYS A 65 -4.24 -8.51 -14.16
N HIS A 66 -4.41 -9.79 -13.82
CA HIS A 66 -5.21 -10.25 -12.68
C HIS A 66 -4.49 -9.93 -11.36
N SER A 67 -4.24 -8.65 -11.10
CA SER A 67 -3.51 -8.23 -9.90
C SER A 67 -4.47 -7.95 -8.75
N PHE A 68 -4.12 -8.44 -7.57
CA PHE A 68 -4.87 -8.30 -6.33
C PHE A 68 -4.00 -7.62 -5.28
N LEU A 69 -4.65 -6.91 -4.35
CA LEU A 69 -4.00 -6.45 -3.13
C LEU A 69 -3.69 -7.67 -2.26
N TRP A 70 -2.41 -7.97 -2.06
CA TRP A 70 -1.99 -9.13 -1.26
C TRP A 70 -1.56 -8.75 0.13
N HIS A 71 -1.02 -7.56 0.31
CA HIS A 71 -0.41 -7.18 1.57
C HIS A 71 -0.45 -5.67 1.76
N VAL A 72 -0.78 -5.27 2.98
CA VAL A 72 -0.59 -3.91 3.49
C VAL A 72 0.24 -4.04 4.76
N LEU A 73 1.46 -3.51 4.72
CA LEU A 73 2.40 -3.48 5.83
C LEU A 73 2.41 -2.11 6.46
N THR A 74 2.23 -2.07 7.78
CA THR A 74 2.24 -0.83 8.54
C THR A 74 3.65 -0.50 9.02
N GLY A 75 4.19 0.61 8.50
CA GLY A 75 5.43 1.23 8.95
C GLY A 75 5.17 2.37 9.94
N LYS A 76 6.25 3.03 10.41
CA LYS A 76 6.14 4.12 11.39
C LYS A 76 5.36 5.33 10.85
N ASN A 77 5.61 5.70 9.59
CA ASN A 77 5.03 6.88 8.94
C ASN A 77 4.49 6.58 7.52
N PHE A 78 4.35 5.30 7.18
CA PHE A 78 3.96 4.87 5.84
C PHE A 78 3.22 3.53 5.90
N LEU A 79 2.45 3.24 4.86
CA LEU A 79 1.97 1.91 4.50
C LEU A 79 2.76 1.41 3.30
N CYS A 80 3.22 0.18 3.33
CA CYS A 80 3.79 -0.51 2.18
C CYS A 80 2.73 -1.46 1.62
N ILE A 81 2.35 -1.26 0.37
CA ILE A 81 1.18 -1.88 -0.25
C ILE A 81 1.66 -2.69 -1.44
N ASN A 82 1.37 -3.99 -1.42
CA ASN A 82 1.84 -4.93 -2.43
C ASN A 82 0.67 -5.44 -3.27
N ILE A 83 0.80 -5.24 -4.57
CA ILE A 83 -0.21 -5.60 -5.57
C ILE A 83 0.45 -6.49 -6.63
N GLY A 84 -0.21 -7.57 -7.01
CA GLY A 84 0.30 -8.45 -8.06
C GLY A 84 -0.60 -9.64 -8.31
N PRO A 85 -0.25 -10.55 -9.23
CA PRO A 85 -1.12 -11.68 -9.56
C PRO A 85 -1.12 -12.80 -8.52
N ASN A 86 -0.05 -12.91 -7.72
CA ASN A 86 0.11 -13.93 -6.71
C ASN A 86 0.73 -13.32 -5.44
N PRO A 87 0.54 -13.91 -4.25
CA PRO A 87 1.27 -13.50 -3.07
C PRO A 87 2.77 -13.82 -3.26
N VAL A 88 3.62 -12.81 -3.15
CA VAL A 88 5.08 -12.93 -3.25
C VAL A 88 5.69 -12.19 -2.08
N LYS A 89 6.77 -12.75 -1.52
CA LYS A 89 7.57 -12.06 -0.51
C LYS A 89 8.44 -11.03 -1.22
N ALA A 90 8.46 -9.80 -0.71
CA ALA A 90 9.37 -8.77 -1.19
C ALA A 90 10.83 -9.25 -1.06
N GLU A 91 11.62 -9.11 -2.13
CA GLU A 91 13.02 -9.49 -2.17
C GLU A 91 13.90 -8.28 -1.89
N HIS A 92 14.88 -8.44 -0.99
CA HIS A 92 15.74 -7.35 -0.50
C HIS A 92 16.36 -6.50 -1.61
N ASP A 93 16.86 -7.14 -2.68
CA ASP A 93 17.56 -6.48 -3.79
C ASP A 93 16.67 -5.65 -4.72
N THR A 94 15.35 -5.86 -4.67
CA THR A 94 14.40 -5.25 -5.63
C THR A 94 13.28 -4.46 -4.97
N SER A 95 13.10 -4.66 -3.67
CA SER A 95 12.04 -4.02 -2.91
C SER A 95 12.40 -2.59 -2.54
N ILE A 96 11.36 -1.77 -2.43
CA ILE A 96 11.46 -0.39 -1.97
C ILE A 96 11.11 -0.26 -0.47
N ASP A 97 10.93 -1.36 0.27
CA ASP A 97 10.66 -1.34 1.71
C ASP A 97 11.84 -0.68 2.46
N PRO A 98 11.61 0.48 3.12
CA PRO A 98 12.64 1.20 3.86
C PRO A 98 13.37 0.34 4.92
N TYR A 99 12.71 -0.66 5.49
CA TYR A 99 13.29 -1.48 6.55
C TYR A 99 14.31 -2.50 6.05
N PHE A 100 14.27 -2.88 4.78
CA PHE A 100 15.35 -3.68 4.20
C PHE A 100 16.68 -2.92 4.19
N PHE A 101 16.66 -1.60 4.02
CA PHE A 101 17.87 -0.80 4.11
C PHE A 101 18.35 -0.60 5.56
N MET A 102 17.44 -0.54 6.54
CA MET A 102 17.85 -0.39 7.96
C MET A 102 18.61 -1.61 8.48
N MET A 103 18.27 -2.83 8.05
CA MET A 103 19.00 -4.03 8.49
C MET A 103 20.46 -4.03 8.01
N THR A 104 20.75 -3.45 6.85
CA THR A 104 22.11 -3.37 6.29
C THR A 104 23.02 -2.37 7.02
N ILE A 105 22.46 -1.38 7.73
CA ILE A 105 23.24 -0.32 8.39
C ILE A 105 23.82 -0.79 9.74
N CYS A 106 23.22 -1.80 10.38
CA CYS A 106 23.66 -2.32 11.68
C CYS A 106 24.76 -3.40 11.59
N GLU A 107 25.15 -3.84 10.39
CA GLU A 107 26.17 -4.88 10.18
C GLU A 107 27.59 -4.33 9.92
N ASN A 108 27.85 -3.04 10.18
CA ASN A 108 29.17 -2.41 10.08
C ASN A 108 29.76 -2.04 11.45
#